data_AF-A0AAD5L613-F1
#
_entry.id   AF-A0AAD5L613-F1
#
_cell.length_a   1.000
_cell.length_b   1.000
_cell.length_c   1.000
_cell.angle_alpha   90.00
_cell.angle_beta   90.00
_cell.angle_gamma   90.00
#
_symmetry.space_group_name_H-M   'P 1'
#
loop_
_entity.id
_entity.type
_entity.pdbx_description
1 polymer ?
#
loop_
_entity_poly.entity_id
_entity_poly.type
_entity_poly.pdbx_seq_one_letter_code
_entity_poly.pdbx_strand_id
1 'polypeptide(L)'
;MISTVSLKACFALLFAVMSIITDPVGAQWNTGDGGVQWQFDCDFFGFDIGKQEIAGDQCGRLCINTPGCNHFSHFQGVCYMKNAPIGTPRQYKAGCVCGYIPASGGGSGGVKGTFWAEQSDAGGCQMPQGDYVVTDAIALGQSQALGNLKWRQGLCGQVLRIDCGNGPVDAVVASTCNLNSDSCGVDMIGKTWRQATANKPPGIVDCSVSLTNRNPIRGNDALCYFRPNSETNNAYYAILGVVNTGGRISSSAVAAGVAGRRNNDGWFEFNGAGSPRFTPDAQVVFSYEDGSSSTFAIRNCLNGGQVKIFQ
;
A
#
# COMPACT_ATOMS: atom_id res chain seq x y z
N MET A 1 45.43 -70.78 11.23
CA MET A 1 45.55 -70.86 9.77
C MET A 1 44.43 -70.02 9.16
N ILE A 2 44.80 -69.29 8.11
CA ILE A 2 43.99 -68.38 7.30
C ILE A 2 42.77 -69.11 6.70
N SER A 3 41.59 -68.46 6.65
CA SER A 3 40.81 -68.18 5.41
C SER A 3 39.28 -68.18 5.59
N THR A 4 38.65 -67.09 5.13
CA THR A 4 37.29 -66.91 4.53
C THR A 4 36.05 -67.31 5.36
N VAL A 5 34.98 -66.52 5.46
CA VAL A 5 34.05 -66.16 4.37
C VAL A 5 33.32 -64.84 4.69
N SER A 6 33.18 -64.01 3.66
CA SER A 6 32.32 -62.82 3.59
C SER A 6 30.86 -63.23 3.35
N LEU A 7 29.91 -62.69 4.10
CA LEU A 7 28.51 -62.64 3.69
C LEU A 7 27.90 -61.26 3.97
N LYS A 8 27.54 -60.60 2.87
CA LYS A 8 26.85 -59.31 2.78
C LYS A 8 25.45 -59.41 3.40
N ALA A 9 25.07 -58.41 4.19
CA ALA A 9 23.68 -58.01 4.31
C ALA A 9 23.59 -56.49 4.09
N CYS A 10 23.00 -56.13 2.96
CA CYS A 10 22.68 -54.78 2.53
C CYS A 10 21.76 -54.09 3.55
N PHE A 11 22.23 -53.01 4.18
CA PHE A 11 21.36 -51.93 4.60
C PHE A 11 21.65 -50.74 3.68
N ALA A 12 20.84 -50.62 2.63
CA ALA A 12 20.82 -49.44 1.78
C ALA A 12 20.23 -48.28 2.59
N LEU A 13 21.09 -47.43 3.15
CA LEU A 13 20.69 -46.09 3.55
C LEU A 13 20.43 -45.27 2.28
N LEU A 14 19.17 -45.21 1.89
CA LEU A 14 18.64 -44.14 1.03
C LEU A 14 18.66 -42.83 1.83
N PHE A 15 19.83 -42.20 1.94
CA PHE A 15 19.89 -40.77 2.18
C PHE A 15 19.48 -40.10 0.87
N ALA A 16 18.19 -39.80 0.73
CA ALA A 16 17.76 -38.78 -0.20
C ALA A 16 18.46 -37.48 0.25
N VAL A 17 19.47 -37.06 -0.51
CA VAL A 17 19.98 -35.70 -0.43
C VAL A 17 18.86 -34.82 -0.97
N MET A 18 17.93 -34.46 -0.09
CA MET A 18 17.03 -33.35 -0.33
C MET A 18 17.95 -32.13 -0.38
N SER A 19 18.41 -31.77 -1.58
CA SER A 19 19.10 -30.51 -1.81
C SER A 19 18.11 -29.42 -1.43
N ILE A 20 18.15 -29.00 -0.18
CA ILE A 20 17.62 -27.71 0.24
C ILE A 20 18.58 -26.73 -0.41
N ILE A 21 18.30 -26.37 -1.66
CA ILE A 21 18.84 -25.14 -2.23
C ILE A 21 18.13 -24.06 -1.42
N THR A 22 18.72 -23.73 -0.28
CA THR A 22 18.44 -22.47 0.36
C THR A 22 18.79 -21.43 -0.69
N ASP A 23 17.78 -20.80 -1.26
CA ASP A 23 17.96 -19.60 -2.07
C ASP A 23 19.02 -18.74 -1.38
N PRO A 24 20.05 -18.25 -2.11
CA PRO A 24 20.96 -17.31 -1.51
C PRO A 24 20.10 -16.17 -0.97
N VAL A 25 20.15 -16.03 0.35
CA VAL A 25 19.69 -14.86 1.08
C VAL A 25 20.42 -13.68 0.41
N GLY A 26 19.73 -12.97 -0.49
CA GLY A 26 20.30 -11.77 -1.13
C GLY A 26 20.11 -11.56 -2.63
N ALA A 27 19.24 -12.26 -3.37
CA ALA A 27 18.81 -11.72 -4.66
C ALA A 27 17.97 -10.46 -4.40
N GLN A 28 18.59 -9.29 -4.58
CA GLN A 28 17.92 -7.99 -4.42
C GLN A 28 16.84 -7.85 -5.48
N TRP A 29 15.62 -7.58 -5.05
CA TRP A 29 14.52 -7.24 -5.96
C TRP A 29 14.84 -5.93 -6.69
N ASN A 30 14.61 -5.91 -8.00
CA ASN A 30 14.62 -4.70 -8.79
C ASN A 30 13.24 -4.04 -8.71
N THR A 31 13.21 -2.71 -8.63
CA THR A 31 11.95 -1.96 -8.71
C THR A 31 11.72 -1.53 -10.15
N GLY A 32 10.63 -2.00 -10.73
CA GLY A 32 10.16 -1.62 -12.06
C GLY A 32 9.04 -0.57 -12.02
N ASP A 33 8.55 -0.23 -13.20
CA ASP A 33 7.46 0.72 -13.38
C ASP A 33 6.23 0.38 -12.53
N GLY A 34 5.67 1.41 -11.89
CA GLY A 34 4.50 1.27 -11.02
C GLY A 34 4.78 0.61 -9.66
N GLY A 35 6.06 0.47 -9.27
CA GLY A 35 6.45 -0.04 -7.94
C GLY A 35 6.58 -1.56 -7.86
N VAL A 36 6.39 -2.24 -9.00
CA VAL A 36 6.53 -3.69 -9.15
C VAL A 36 7.93 -4.14 -8.75
N GLN A 37 8.00 -5.23 -7.99
CA GLN A 37 9.27 -5.87 -7.65
C GLN A 37 9.52 -7.04 -8.60
N TRP A 38 10.70 -7.12 -9.20
CA TRP A 38 11.03 -8.15 -10.16
C TRP A 38 12.49 -8.61 -10.07
N GLN A 39 12.78 -9.81 -10.57
CA GLN A 39 14.14 -10.35 -10.66
C GLN A 39 14.26 -11.41 -11.77
N PHE A 40 15.49 -11.72 -12.15
CA PHE A 40 15.81 -12.81 -13.06
C PHE A 40 15.80 -14.19 -12.39
N ASP A 41 15.76 -15.20 -13.25
CA ASP A 41 15.87 -16.63 -12.95
C ASP A 41 14.87 -17.14 -11.91
N CYS A 42 13.63 -16.69 -11.99
CA CYS A 42 12.59 -17.09 -11.06
C CYS A 42 11.20 -17.24 -11.70
N ASP A 43 10.33 -17.97 -10.99
CA ASP A 43 8.94 -18.17 -11.32
C ASP A 43 8.09 -18.31 -10.03
N PHE A 44 6.82 -17.97 -10.12
CA PHE A 44 5.80 -18.36 -9.15
C PHE A 44 4.97 -19.45 -9.80
N PHE A 45 5.39 -20.71 -9.62
CA PHE A 45 4.82 -21.85 -10.34
C PHE A 45 3.29 -21.95 -10.14
N GLY A 46 2.56 -22.03 -11.25
CA GLY A 46 1.09 -22.03 -11.25
C GLY A 46 0.49 -20.63 -11.06
N PHE A 47 -0.72 -20.58 -10.49
CA PHE A 47 -1.49 -19.36 -10.19
C PHE A 47 -1.83 -18.46 -11.39
N ASP A 48 -1.63 -18.95 -12.61
CA ASP A 48 -1.90 -18.19 -13.83
C ASP A 48 -3.39 -17.87 -13.95
N ILE A 49 -3.71 -16.59 -14.04
CA ILE A 49 -5.04 -16.07 -14.34
C ILE A 49 -5.16 -15.62 -15.80
N GLY A 50 -4.05 -15.59 -16.52
CA GLY A 50 -3.99 -15.33 -17.95
C GLY A 50 -2.56 -15.27 -18.49
N LYS A 51 -2.43 -15.10 -19.80
CA LYS A 51 -1.14 -14.90 -20.47
C LYS A 51 -1.26 -13.98 -21.68
N GLN A 52 -0.18 -13.28 -22.02
CA GLN A 52 -0.10 -12.41 -23.18
C GLN A 52 1.32 -12.39 -23.75
N GLU A 53 1.45 -12.43 -25.07
CA GLU A 53 2.72 -12.21 -25.76
C GLU A 53 3.08 -10.72 -25.67
N ILE A 54 4.20 -10.42 -25.02
CA ILE A 54 4.63 -9.05 -24.74
C ILE A 54 6.11 -9.03 -24.35
N ALA A 55 6.77 -7.89 -24.49
CA ALA A 55 8.13 -7.71 -24.00
C ALA A 55 8.19 -7.86 -22.47
N GLY A 56 9.29 -8.43 -21.95
CA GLY A 56 9.38 -8.81 -20.54
C GLY A 56 9.31 -7.64 -19.56
N ASP A 57 9.88 -6.50 -19.95
CA ASP A 57 9.81 -5.23 -19.23
C ASP A 57 8.38 -4.68 -19.09
N GLN A 58 7.47 -5.06 -19.98
CA GLN A 58 6.06 -4.64 -19.93
C GLN A 58 5.18 -5.59 -19.09
N CYS A 59 5.69 -6.76 -18.69
CA CYS A 59 4.90 -7.77 -17.98
C CYS A 59 4.41 -7.29 -16.60
N GLY A 60 5.23 -6.51 -15.88
CA GLY A 60 4.83 -5.90 -14.61
C GLY A 60 3.66 -4.93 -14.77
N ARG A 61 3.69 -4.08 -15.80
CA ARG A 61 2.59 -3.15 -16.11
C ARG A 61 1.31 -3.88 -16.53
N LEU A 62 1.45 -4.96 -17.28
CA LEU A 62 0.32 -5.80 -17.66
C LEU A 62 -0.34 -6.41 -16.41
N CYS A 63 0.45 -6.91 -15.46
CA CYS A 63 -0.08 -7.42 -14.20
C CYS A 63 -0.81 -6.31 -13.42
N ILE A 64 -0.21 -5.12 -13.30
CA ILE A 64 -0.85 -3.94 -12.71
C ILE A 64 -2.25 -3.67 -13.28
N ASN A 65 -2.39 -3.74 -14.60
CA ASN A 65 -3.64 -3.44 -15.29
C ASN A 65 -4.62 -4.62 -15.34
N THR A 66 -4.25 -5.79 -14.83
CA THR A 66 -5.07 -7.00 -14.89
C THR A 66 -5.76 -7.23 -13.55
N PRO A 67 -7.10 -7.16 -13.48
CA PRO A 67 -7.84 -7.39 -12.23
C PRO A 67 -7.49 -8.73 -11.59
N GLY A 68 -7.11 -8.69 -10.31
CA GLY A 68 -6.74 -9.88 -9.54
C GLY A 68 -5.30 -10.37 -9.77
N CYS A 69 -4.51 -9.73 -10.64
CA CYS A 69 -3.09 -10.03 -10.74
C CYS A 69 -2.33 -9.42 -9.56
N ASN A 70 -1.46 -10.22 -8.95
CA ASN A 70 -0.57 -9.79 -7.89
C ASN A 70 0.87 -10.31 -8.06
N HIS A 71 1.07 -11.28 -8.96
CA HIS A 71 2.38 -11.82 -9.34
C HIS A 71 2.43 -11.99 -10.86
N PHE A 72 3.63 -12.09 -11.42
CA PHE A 72 3.80 -12.41 -12.82
C PHE A 72 5.08 -13.19 -13.05
N SER A 73 5.13 -13.86 -14.20
CA SER A 73 6.36 -14.41 -14.76
C SER A 73 6.43 -14.11 -16.25
N HIS A 74 7.61 -13.82 -16.77
CA HIS A 74 7.87 -13.71 -18.20
C HIS A 74 8.86 -14.77 -18.64
N PHE A 75 8.48 -15.53 -19.66
CA PHE A 75 9.33 -16.58 -20.23
C PHE A 75 9.11 -16.66 -21.73
N GLN A 76 10.21 -16.64 -22.50
CA GLN A 76 10.20 -16.82 -23.96
C GLN A 76 9.19 -15.91 -24.69
N GLY A 77 9.10 -14.64 -24.29
CA GLY A 77 8.21 -13.66 -24.94
C GLY A 77 6.77 -13.65 -24.43
N VAL A 78 6.43 -14.50 -23.47
CA VAL A 78 5.09 -14.60 -22.89
C VAL A 78 5.11 -14.11 -21.45
N CYS A 79 4.25 -13.14 -21.14
CA CYS A 79 3.91 -12.75 -19.79
C CYS A 79 2.75 -13.60 -19.27
N TYR A 80 2.92 -14.16 -18.08
CA TYR A 80 1.91 -14.91 -17.36
C TYR A 80 1.49 -14.10 -16.15
N MET A 81 0.24 -13.67 -16.13
CA MET A 81 -0.35 -12.91 -15.02
C MET A 81 -0.87 -13.90 -13.99
N LYS A 82 -0.57 -13.65 -12.71
CA LYS A 82 -0.81 -14.62 -11.64
C LYS A 82 -1.54 -14.00 -10.45
N ASN A 83 -2.36 -14.83 -9.81
CA ASN A 83 -2.98 -14.54 -8.51
C ASN A 83 -2.49 -15.55 -7.48
N ALA A 84 -1.30 -15.29 -6.92
CA ALA A 84 -0.68 -16.15 -5.92
C ALA A 84 -0.92 -15.61 -4.49
N PRO A 85 -1.08 -16.47 -3.48
CA PRO A 85 -1.13 -16.05 -2.09
C PRO A 85 0.09 -15.22 -1.68
N ILE A 86 -0.12 -14.25 -0.77
CA ILE A 86 0.98 -13.46 -0.19
C ILE A 86 1.95 -14.42 0.51
N GLY A 87 3.26 -14.25 0.25
CA GLY A 87 4.30 -15.13 0.80
C GLY A 87 4.55 -16.41 0.02
N THR A 88 3.92 -16.59 -1.15
CA THR A 88 4.25 -17.70 -2.05
C THR A 88 5.75 -17.70 -2.36
N PRO A 89 6.49 -18.78 -2.07
CA PRO A 89 7.91 -18.83 -2.37
C PRO A 89 8.13 -18.85 -3.88
N ARG A 90 9.09 -18.06 -4.33
CA ARG A 90 9.59 -18.14 -5.69
C ARG A 90 10.35 -19.45 -5.89
N GLN A 91 10.34 -19.95 -7.12
CA GLN A 91 11.14 -21.10 -7.54
C GLN A 91 12.17 -20.64 -8.56
N TYR A 92 13.37 -21.20 -8.49
CA TYR A 92 14.40 -20.97 -9.51
C TYR A 92 13.93 -21.49 -10.86
N LYS A 93 14.01 -20.64 -11.90
CA LYS A 93 13.70 -21.02 -13.28
C LYS A 93 14.57 -20.20 -14.23
N ALA A 94 15.61 -20.85 -14.75
CA ALA A 94 16.57 -20.22 -15.64
C ALA A 94 15.90 -19.55 -16.86
N GLY A 95 16.28 -18.30 -17.14
CA GLY A 95 15.78 -17.53 -18.27
C GLY A 95 14.34 -17.01 -18.11
N CYS A 96 13.74 -17.19 -16.93
CA CYS A 96 12.45 -16.61 -16.58
C CYS A 96 12.67 -15.35 -15.72
N VAL A 97 11.85 -14.32 -15.94
CA VAL A 97 11.75 -13.18 -15.03
C VAL A 97 10.49 -13.37 -14.21
N CYS A 98 10.52 -13.14 -12.91
CA CYS A 98 9.30 -13.09 -12.12
C CYS A 98 9.24 -11.82 -11.28
N GLY A 99 8.03 -11.47 -10.88
CA GLY A 99 7.82 -10.34 -10.00
C GLY A 99 6.45 -10.36 -9.35
N TYR A 100 6.26 -9.40 -8.47
CA TYR A 100 5.02 -9.22 -7.73
C TYR A 100 4.72 -7.75 -7.57
N ILE A 101 3.44 -7.47 -7.38
CA ILE A 101 2.94 -6.15 -7.04
C ILE A 101 2.97 -6.07 -5.51
N PRO A 102 3.81 -5.22 -4.90
CA PRO A 102 3.78 -5.04 -3.46
C PRO A 102 2.39 -4.59 -3.05
N ALA A 103 1.93 -5.00 -1.87
CA ALA A 103 0.70 -4.46 -1.27
C ALA A 103 0.73 -2.92 -1.18
N SER A 104 1.93 -2.34 -1.22
CA SER A 104 2.22 -0.90 -1.24
C SER A 104 2.58 -0.32 -2.62
N GLY A 105 2.47 -1.08 -3.72
CA GLY A 105 3.03 -0.73 -5.03
C GLY A 105 2.21 -1.20 -6.24
N GLY A 106 0.88 -1.19 -6.14
CA GLY A 106 -0.01 -1.37 -7.29
C GLY A 106 -0.23 -0.04 -8.00
N GLY A 107 0.58 0.25 -9.02
CA GLY A 107 0.21 1.28 -9.99
C GLY A 107 -1.12 0.94 -10.67
N SER A 108 -1.90 1.94 -11.04
CA SER A 108 -3.17 1.82 -11.77
C SER A 108 -3.13 2.80 -12.93
N GLY A 109 -3.21 2.31 -14.17
CA GLY A 109 -3.25 3.15 -15.38
C GLY A 109 -4.68 3.44 -15.85
N GLY A 110 -4.86 4.48 -16.67
CA GLY A 110 -6.19 4.88 -17.18
C GLY A 110 -7.11 5.45 -16.10
N VAL A 111 -6.52 5.97 -15.02
CA VAL A 111 -7.25 6.61 -13.93
C VAL A 111 -7.65 8.01 -14.37
N LYS A 112 -8.93 8.34 -14.29
CA LYS A 112 -9.42 9.69 -14.56
C LYS A 112 -8.85 10.66 -13.54
N GLY A 113 -8.01 11.58 -14.00
CA GLY A 113 -7.56 12.75 -13.27
C GLY A 113 -8.44 13.96 -13.58
N THR A 114 -8.95 14.63 -12.56
CA THR A 114 -9.75 15.86 -12.69
C THR A 114 -9.18 16.98 -11.82
N PHE A 115 -9.67 18.20 -12.06
CA PHE A 115 -9.41 19.36 -11.22
C PHE A 115 -10.55 19.50 -10.21
N TRP A 116 -10.20 19.49 -8.94
CA TRP A 116 -11.14 19.60 -7.83
C TRP A 116 -11.47 21.07 -7.53
N ALA A 117 -10.45 21.79 -7.06
CA ALA A 117 -10.51 23.17 -6.59
C ALA A 117 -9.07 23.70 -6.42
N GLU A 118 -8.88 24.99 -6.18
CA GLU A 118 -7.53 25.53 -5.94
C GLU A 118 -6.88 24.98 -4.66
N GLN A 119 -7.68 24.65 -3.65
CA GLN A 119 -7.23 24.17 -2.35
C GLN A 119 -8.07 22.98 -1.90
N SER A 120 -7.58 22.19 -0.94
CA SER A 120 -8.37 21.13 -0.34
C SER A 120 -9.50 21.69 0.54
N ASP A 121 -10.50 20.87 0.84
CA ASP A 121 -11.49 21.18 1.88
C ASP A 121 -11.12 20.58 3.23
N ALA A 122 -11.99 20.77 4.22
CA ALA A 122 -11.88 20.13 5.52
C ALA A 122 -12.45 18.70 5.53
N GLY A 123 -12.96 18.22 4.39
CA GLY A 123 -13.78 17.02 4.26
C GLY A 123 -12.97 15.75 3.96
N GLY A 124 -13.67 14.62 3.93
CA GLY A 124 -13.16 13.31 3.53
C GLY A 124 -12.17 12.65 4.49
N CYS A 125 -10.98 13.23 4.68
CA CYS A 125 -9.92 12.65 5.51
C CYS A 125 -9.56 13.46 6.75
N GLN A 126 -9.95 14.74 6.83
CA GLN A 126 -9.65 15.62 7.96
C GLN A 126 -8.19 15.54 8.41
N MET A 127 -7.29 15.92 7.50
CA MET A 127 -5.85 15.83 7.72
C MET A 127 -5.41 16.70 8.93
N PRO A 128 -4.51 16.20 9.81
CA PRO A 128 -4.08 16.95 10.99
C PRO A 128 -3.08 18.05 10.64
N GLN A 129 -2.91 19.03 11.53
CA GLN A 129 -1.78 19.98 11.43
C GLN A 129 -0.44 19.25 11.58
N GLY A 130 0.57 19.75 10.87
CA GLY A 130 1.93 19.21 10.89
C GLY A 130 2.85 19.94 9.91
N ASP A 131 4.14 19.64 9.97
CA ASP A 131 5.14 20.13 9.03
C ASP A 131 5.16 19.25 7.77
N TYR A 132 4.20 19.47 6.88
CA TYR A 132 4.06 18.69 5.65
C TYR A 132 5.21 18.93 4.67
N VAL A 133 5.89 17.86 4.29
CA VAL A 133 6.91 17.84 3.22
C VAL A 133 6.33 17.42 1.87
N VAL A 134 5.09 16.90 1.86
CA VAL A 134 4.26 16.73 0.66
C VAL A 134 3.11 17.71 0.78
N THR A 135 3.12 18.72 -0.09
CA THR A 135 2.14 19.82 -0.07
C THR A 135 1.07 19.71 -1.14
N ASP A 136 1.29 18.84 -2.12
CA ASP A 136 0.33 18.50 -3.16
C ASP A 136 -0.73 17.57 -2.59
N ALA A 137 -1.96 17.65 -3.07
CA ALA A 137 -3.09 16.92 -2.50
C ALA A 137 -4.14 16.54 -3.54
N ILE A 138 -4.87 15.48 -3.21
CA ILE A 138 -6.00 14.98 -3.98
C ILE A 138 -7.18 14.63 -3.10
N ALA A 139 -8.37 14.69 -3.70
CA ALA A 139 -9.49 13.87 -3.29
C ALA A 139 -9.48 12.56 -4.08
N LEU A 140 -9.67 11.44 -3.39
CA LEU A 140 -9.60 10.10 -4.00
C LEU A 140 -11.00 9.50 -4.17
N GLY A 141 -11.25 8.93 -5.35
CA GLY A 141 -12.52 8.32 -5.70
C GLY A 141 -12.49 6.80 -5.70
N GLN A 142 -13.51 6.18 -6.30
CA GLN A 142 -13.67 4.72 -6.34
C GLN A 142 -13.72 4.15 -7.75
N SER A 143 -13.15 4.86 -8.73
CA SER A 143 -13.06 4.36 -10.10
C SER A 143 -12.42 2.97 -10.15
N GLN A 144 -12.96 2.10 -11.00
CA GLN A 144 -12.47 0.76 -11.30
C GLN A 144 -10.99 0.77 -11.70
N ALA A 145 -10.56 1.79 -12.45
CA ALA A 145 -9.18 1.95 -12.87
C ALA A 145 -8.20 2.02 -11.69
N LEU A 146 -8.62 2.50 -10.52
CA LEU A 146 -7.79 2.56 -9.30
C LEU A 146 -7.51 1.18 -8.68
N GLY A 147 -8.20 0.11 -9.07
CA GLY A 147 -7.96 -1.24 -8.54
C GLY A 147 -7.95 -1.27 -7.00
N ASN A 148 -6.81 -1.66 -6.41
CA ASN A 148 -6.62 -1.71 -4.95
C ASN A 148 -6.36 -0.34 -4.30
N LEU A 149 -6.26 0.74 -5.08
CA LEU A 149 -6.15 2.12 -4.62
C LEU A 149 -7.48 2.87 -4.64
N LYS A 150 -8.60 2.17 -4.87
CA LYS A 150 -9.93 2.75 -4.66
C LYS A 150 -10.01 3.30 -3.24
N TRP A 151 -10.66 4.44 -3.11
CA TRP A 151 -10.88 5.07 -1.83
C TRP A 151 -11.45 4.08 -0.83
N ARG A 152 -10.75 4.04 0.31
CA ARG A 152 -11.17 3.44 1.58
C ARG A 152 -10.49 4.24 2.68
N GLN A 153 -11.03 4.18 3.88
CA GLN A 153 -10.62 5.06 4.97
C GLN A 153 -9.12 4.97 5.31
N GLY A 154 -8.49 3.79 5.16
CA GLY A 154 -7.06 3.60 5.44
C GLY A 154 -6.10 4.35 4.51
N LEU A 155 -6.61 4.83 3.36
CA LEU A 155 -5.82 5.62 2.41
C LEU A 155 -5.73 7.10 2.79
N CYS A 156 -6.54 7.58 3.75
CA CYS A 156 -6.43 8.94 4.23
C CYS A 156 -5.03 9.23 4.78
N GLY A 157 -4.42 10.31 4.29
CA GLY A 157 -3.05 10.70 4.63
C GLY A 157 -1.94 9.88 3.99
N GLN A 158 -2.26 8.89 3.14
CA GLN A 158 -1.24 8.25 2.31
C GLN A 158 -0.77 9.20 1.21
N VAL A 159 0.45 8.99 0.75
CA VAL A 159 1.02 9.73 -0.39
C VAL A 159 0.93 8.83 -1.63
N LEU A 160 0.14 9.26 -2.60
CA LEU A 160 0.05 8.62 -3.90
C LEU A 160 0.91 9.39 -4.91
N ARG A 161 1.58 8.66 -5.79
CA ARG A 161 2.29 9.21 -6.94
C ARG A 161 1.38 9.18 -8.16
N ILE A 162 1.18 10.33 -8.76
CA ILE A 162 0.25 10.57 -9.87
C ILE A 162 1.06 11.07 -11.06
N ASP A 163 0.90 10.47 -12.23
CA ASP A 163 1.49 10.95 -13.48
C ASP A 163 0.41 11.05 -14.56
N CYS A 164 0.16 12.26 -15.05
CA CYS A 164 -0.84 12.56 -16.09
C CYS A 164 -0.17 13.04 -17.40
N GLY A 165 1.09 12.69 -17.62
CA GLY A 165 1.84 12.97 -18.83
C GLY A 165 2.81 14.16 -18.76
N ASN A 166 2.93 14.83 -17.61
CA ASN A 166 3.96 15.85 -17.34
C ASN A 166 4.93 15.43 -16.23
N GLY A 167 5.04 14.12 -15.98
CA GLY A 167 5.89 13.56 -14.94
C GLY A 167 5.16 13.37 -13.60
N PRO A 168 5.76 12.59 -12.69
CA PRO A 168 5.12 12.18 -11.45
C PRO A 168 5.06 13.30 -10.42
N VAL A 169 3.90 13.42 -9.76
CA VAL A 169 3.65 14.29 -8.60
C VAL A 169 3.22 13.42 -7.42
N ASP A 170 3.92 13.56 -6.29
CA ASP A 170 3.51 12.92 -5.04
C ASP A 170 2.48 13.81 -4.33
N ALA A 171 1.29 13.29 -4.05
CA ALA A 171 0.19 14.03 -3.46
C ALA A 171 -0.45 13.28 -2.28
N VAL A 172 -0.85 14.02 -1.24
CA VAL A 172 -1.54 13.48 -0.07
C VAL A 172 -3.00 13.21 -0.41
N VAL A 173 -3.52 12.05 -0.02
CA VAL A 173 -4.96 11.78 -0.02
C VAL A 173 -5.60 12.58 1.11
N ALA A 174 -6.18 13.73 0.77
CA ALA A 174 -6.70 14.70 1.71
C ALA A 174 -8.23 14.70 1.79
N SER A 175 -8.93 14.18 0.78
CA SER A 175 -10.39 14.12 0.76
C SER A 175 -10.91 12.99 -0.14
N THR A 176 -12.21 13.01 -0.45
CA THR A 176 -12.90 12.01 -1.28
C THR A 176 -13.66 12.68 -2.41
N CYS A 177 -13.83 11.97 -3.53
CA CYS A 177 -14.60 12.48 -4.67
C CYS A 177 -15.56 11.41 -5.21
N ASN A 178 -16.81 11.81 -5.45
CA ASN A 178 -17.88 11.00 -6.06
C ASN A 178 -17.91 9.53 -5.60
N LEU A 179 -18.00 9.32 -4.28
CA LEU A 179 -18.10 7.97 -3.73
C LEU A 179 -19.33 7.23 -4.27
N ASN A 180 -19.22 5.90 -4.37
CA ASN A 180 -20.20 5.01 -5.00
C ASN A 180 -20.39 5.27 -6.52
N SER A 181 -19.36 5.82 -7.18
CA SER A 181 -19.34 6.05 -8.61
C SER A 181 -18.00 5.66 -9.23
N ASP A 182 -18.02 5.32 -10.52
CA ASP A 182 -16.82 5.13 -11.36
C ASP A 182 -16.37 6.44 -12.04
N SER A 183 -17.00 7.57 -11.68
CA SER A 183 -16.72 8.87 -12.31
C SER A 183 -15.45 9.52 -11.80
N CYS A 184 -15.01 9.24 -10.57
CA CYS A 184 -13.81 9.84 -9.99
C CYS A 184 -12.68 8.84 -9.75
N GLY A 185 -11.52 9.13 -10.35
CA GLY A 185 -10.25 8.51 -10.03
C GLY A 185 -9.52 9.35 -8.98
N VAL A 186 -8.75 10.34 -9.45
CA VAL A 186 -8.07 11.32 -8.59
C VAL A 186 -8.51 12.72 -8.96
N ASP A 187 -8.91 13.50 -7.96
CA ASP A 187 -9.36 14.88 -8.14
C ASP A 187 -8.37 15.82 -7.46
N MET A 188 -7.62 16.58 -8.26
CA MET A 188 -6.42 17.29 -7.82
C MET A 188 -6.71 18.71 -7.38
N ILE A 189 -6.02 19.18 -6.35
CA ILE A 189 -5.99 20.62 -6.07
C ILE A 189 -5.24 21.37 -7.18
N GLY A 190 -5.44 22.67 -7.30
CA GLY A 190 -4.94 23.48 -8.42
C GLY A 190 -3.43 23.44 -8.59
N LYS A 191 -2.66 23.42 -7.50
CA LYS A 191 -1.21 23.21 -7.56
C LYS A 191 -0.84 21.86 -8.20
N THR A 192 -1.44 20.79 -7.72
CA THR A 192 -1.17 19.41 -8.17
C THR A 192 -1.59 19.20 -9.62
N TRP A 193 -2.76 19.72 -10.02
CA TRP A 193 -3.23 19.69 -11.40
C TRP A 193 -2.23 20.36 -12.36
N ARG A 194 -1.77 21.57 -12.03
CA ARG A 194 -0.86 22.32 -12.89
C ARG A 194 0.47 21.61 -13.07
N GLN A 195 1.00 21.00 -12.01
CA GLN A 195 2.21 20.19 -12.09
C GLN A 195 2.01 18.92 -12.91
N ALA A 196 0.98 18.13 -12.63
CA ALA A 196 0.76 16.83 -13.26
C ALA A 196 0.39 16.92 -14.74
N THR A 197 -0.17 18.06 -15.18
CA THR A 197 -0.75 18.22 -16.53
C THR A 197 -0.04 19.23 -17.43
N ALA A 198 0.99 19.92 -16.95
CA ALA A 198 1.58 21.10 -17.60
C ALA A 198 0.59 22.26 -17.76
N ASN A 199 -0.18 22.56 -16.70
CA ASN A 199 -1.13 23.67 -16.66
C ASN A 199 -2.20 23.62 -17.77
N LYS A 200 -2.68 22.42 -18.11
CA LYS A 200 -3.83 22.27 -19.02
C LYS A 200 -5.07 22.95 -18.43
N PRO A 201 -6.02 23.42 -19.26
CA PRO A 201 -7.33 23.83 -18.78
C PRO A 201 -8.02 22.70 -18.00
N PRO A 202 -8.80 23.00 -16.94
CA PRO A 202 -9.55 22.01 -16.18
C PRO A 202 -10.41 21.11 -17.08
N GLY A 203 -10.37 19.81 -16.81
CA GLY A 203 -11.06 18.78 -17.60
C GLY A 203 -10.77 17.40 -17.04
N ILE A 204 -10.90 16.38 -17.88
CA ILE A 204 -10.51 14.99 -17.56
C ILE A 204 -9.24 14.67 -18.33
N VAL A 205 -8.25 14.11 -17.64
CA VAL A 205 -7.02 13.56 -18.21
C VAL A 205 -6.82 12.12 -17.76
N ASP A 206 -6.12 11.33 -18.56
CA ASP A 206 -5.69 9.99 -18.15
C ASP A 206 -4.43 10.10 -17.30
N CYS A 207 -4.45 9.47 -16.13
CA CYS A 207 -3.33 9.41 -15.22
C CYS A 207 -2.98 7.97 -14.87
N SER A 208 -1.75 7.78 -14.41
CA SER A 208 -1.35 6.62 -13.63
C SER A 208 -1.20 7.00 -12.16
N VAL A 209 -1.59 6.11 -11.25
CA VAL A 209 -1.57 6.34 -9.81
C VAL A 209 -0.94 5.16 -9.10
N SER A 210 -0.02 5.39 -8.19
CA SER A 210 0.61 4.35 -7.37
C SER A 210 0.74 4.78 -5.91
N LEU A 211 0.70 3.84 -4.98
CA LEU A 211 1.03 4.12 -3.58
C LEU A 211 2.56 4.28 -3.43
N THR A 212 2.99 5.20 -2.56
CA THR A 212 4.40 5.42 -2.25
C THR A 212 4.70 5.04 -0.80
N ASN A 213 5.98 4.87 -0.50
CA ASN A 213 6.48 4.76 0.87
C ASN A 213 6.85 6.13 1.48
N ARG A 214 6.51 7.24 0.82
CA ARG A 214 6.85 8.59 1.27
C ARG A 214 5.92 9.03 2.38
N ASN A 215 6.49 9.59 3.44
CA ASN A 215 5.73 10.20 4.52
C ASN A 215 5.29 11.64 4.14
N PRO A 216 4.03 12.02 4.39
CA PRO A 216 3.54 13.36 4.09
C PRO A 216 4.08 14.44 5.04
N ILE A 217 4.33 14.09 6.31
CA ILE A 217 4.84 14.99 7.36
C ILE A 217 6.32 14.70 7.60
N ARG A 218 7.11 15.74 7.91
CA ARG A 218 8.55 15.60 8.18
C ARG A 218 8.81 14.53 9.26
N GLY A 219 9.76 13.64 8.97
CA GLY A 219 10.14 12.54 9.85
C GLY A 219 9.85 11.17 9.23
N ASN A 220 10.48 10.13 9.79
CA ASN A 220 10.39 8.78 9.28
C ASN A 220 9.45 7.89 10.10
N ASP A 221 9.14 8.30 11.33
CA ASP A 221 8.31 7.53 12.24
C ASP A 221 6.82 7.74 11.96
N ALA A 222 6.04 6.69 12.19
CA ALA A 222 4.59 6.79 12.23
C ALA A 222 4.16 7.71 13.37
N LEU A 223 3.14 8.52 13.12
CA LEU A 223 2.64 9.52 14.07
C LEU A 223 1.21 9.18 14.46
N CYS A 224 0.96 9.04 15.76
CA CYS A 224 -0.39 8.99 16.29
C CYS A 224 -0.93 10.42 16.46
N TYR A 225 -2.19 10.63 16.09
CA TYR A 225 -2.89 11.89 16.28
C TYR A 225 -4.26 11.68 16.90
N PHE A 226 -4.70 12.65 17.70
CA PHE A 226 -6.12 12.89 17.91
C PHE A 226 -6.72 13.51 16.65
N ARG A 227 -7.95 13.11 16.30
CA ARG A 227 -8.66 13.64 15.13
C ARG A 227 -8.77 15.17 15.20
N PRO A 228 -8.55 15.90 14.10
CA PRO A 228 -8.78 17.33 14.07
C PRO A 228 -10.22 17.69 14.42
N ASN A 229 -10.40 18.82 15.09
CA ASN A 229 -11.70 19.32 15.54
C ASN A 229 -12.50 18.36 16.46
N SER A 230 -11.87 17.34 17.06
CA SER A 230 -12.52 16.47 18.05
C SER A 230 -12.11 16.84 19.47
N GLU A 231 -12.95 16.46 20.43
CA GLU A 231 -12.61 16.49 21.85
C GLU A 231 -11.43 15.53 22.14
N THR A 232 -10.47 15.98 22.96
CA THR A 232 -9.29 15.18 23.33
C THR A 232 -9.20 14.86 24.83
N ASN A 233 -10.10 15.41 25.64
CA ASN A 233 -10.03 15.32 27.11
C ASN A 233 -11.01 14.31 27.72
N ASN A 234 -11.76 13.58 26.89
CA ASN A 234 -12.75 12.61 27.36
C ASN A 234 -12.07 11.29 27.75
N ALA A 235 -12.28 10.84 28.99
CA ALA A 235 -11.62 9.65 29.51
C ALA A 235 -12.22 8.33 29.00
N TYR A 236 -13.40 8.34 28.36
CA TYR A 236 -14.13 7.15 27.89
C TYR A 236 -14.43 7.18 26.41
N TYR A 237 -14.00 8.23 25.71
CA TYR A 237 -14.15 8.38 24.27
C TYR A 237 -12.92 9.04 23.69
N ALA A 238 -12.36 8.46 22.64
CA ALA A 238 -11.21 9.02 21.93
C ALA A 238 -11.40 8.79 20.44
N ILE A 239 -10.93 9.73 19.62
CA ILE A 239 -10.83 9.53 18.18
C ILE A 239 -9.37 9.71 17.76
N LEU A 240 -8.74 8.60 17.35
CA LEU A 240 -7.31 8.54 17.08
C LEU A 240 -7.05 8.03 15.66
N GLY A 241 -5.94 8.44 15.08
CA GLY A 241 -5.49 8.02 13.76
C GLY A 241 -3.98 7.94 13.70
N VAL A 242 -3.50 7.31 12.62
CA VAL A 242 -2.07 7.17 12.35
C VAL A 242 -1.74 7.70 10.96
N VAL A 243 -0.71 8.53 10.88
CA VAL A 243 -0.14 9.08 9.64
C VAL A 243 1.36 8.80 9.60
N ASN A 244 2.05 9.16 8.52
CA ASN A 244 3.48 8.83 8.32
C ASN A 244 3.77 7.32 8.39
N THR A 245 2.90 6.51 7.83
CA THR A 245 3.01 5.06 7.92
C THR A 245 3.95 4.46 6.87
N GLY A 246 4.61 5.28 6.04
CA GLY A 246 5.51 4.80 4.98
C GLY A 246 4.81 3.94 3.95
N GLY A 247 3.57 4.29 3.57
CA GLY A 247 2.77 3.52 2.61
C GLY A 247 1.99 2.34 3.21
N ARG A 248 2.10 2.11 4.52
CA ARG A 248 1.33 1.04 5.18
C ARG A 248 -0.09 1.51 5.45
N ILE A 249 -1.06 0.87 4.80
CA ILE A 249 -2.47 1.25 4.87
C ILE A 249 -3.06 0.71 6.17
N SER A 250 -3.59 1.60 7.00
CA SER A 250 -4.16 1.22 8.30
C SER A 250 -5.51 0.54 8.11
N SER A 251 -5.64 -0.67 8.68
CA SER A 251 -6.80 -1.54 8.51
C SER A 251 -7.67 -1.58 9.77
N SER A 252 -7.07 -1.60 10.95
CA SER A 252 -7.78 -1.62 12.23
C SER A 252 -6.97 -0.95 13.33
N ALA A 253 -7.63 -0.66 14.45
CA ALA A 253 -6.97 -0.16 15.64
C ALA A 253 -7.63 -0.66 16.92
N VAL A 254 -6.84 -0.84 17.97
CA VAL A 254 -7.31 -1.22 19.31
C VAL A 254 -6.67 -0.28 20.33
N ALA A 255 -7.49 0.42 21.12
CA ALA A 255 -7.03 1.30 22.19
C ALA A 255 -7.53 0.78 23.53
N ALA A 256 -6.64 0.56 24.49
CA ALA A 256 -7.00 0.01 25.81
C ALA A 256 -7.84 -1.29 25.75
N GLY A 257 -7.68 -2.12 24.72
CA GLY A 257 -8.50 -3.33 24.50
C GLY A 257 -9.86 -3.09 23.81
N VAL A 258 -10.22 -1.84 23.51
CA VAL A 258 -11.42 -1.48 22.76
C VAL A 258 -11.09 -1.40 21.27
N ALA A 259 -11.82 -2.16 20.46
CA ALA A 259 -11.70 -2.07 19.00
C ALA A 259 -12.26 -0.74 18.49
N GLY A 260 -11.46 -0.03 17.70
CA GLY A 260 -11.84 1.22 17.08
C GLY A 260 -12.77 1.00 15.87
N ARG A 261 -13.68 1.94 15.64
CA ARG A 261 -14.57 1.95 14.47
C ARG A 261 -14.27 3.14 13.59
N ARG A 262 -14.28 2.95 12.27
CA ARG A 262 -14.26 4.06 11.31
C ARG A 262 -15.66 4.27 10.77
N ASN A 263 -16.06 5.53 10.69
CA ASN A 263 -17.30 5.92 10.04
C ASN A 263 -16.98 6.41 8.62
N ASN A 264 -16.68 7.71 8.49
CA ASN A 264 -16.63 8.38 7.19
C ASN A 264 -15.22 8.78 6.75
N ASP A 265 -14.24 8.74 7.65
CA ASP A 265 -12.90 9.29 7.46
C ASP A 265 -11.81 8.30 7.93
N GLY A 266 -10.55 8.72 7.90
CA GLY A 266 -9.40 7.89 8.27
C GLY A 266 -9.24 7.59 9.77
N TRP A 267 -10.13 8.10 10.63
CA TRP A 267 -9.94 8.12 12.06
C TRP A 267 -10.77 7.03 12.76
N PHE A 268 -10.20 6.45 13.81
CA PHE A 268 -10.85 5.41 14.61
C PHE A 268 -11.48 6.02 15.85
N GLU A 269 -12.77 5.83 16.00
CA GLU A 269 -13.53 6.14 17.20
C GLU A 269 -13.47 4.97 18.18
N PHE A 270 -13.11 5.27 19.43
CA PHE A 270 -13.06 4.32 20.52
C PHE A 270 -14.04 4.77 21.59
N ASN A 271 -14.96 3.89 21.98
CA ASN A 271 -15.93 4.15 23.02
C ASN A 271 -15.84 3.07 24.11
N GLY A 272 -15.39 3.47 25.29
CA GLY A 272 -15.28 2.57 26.44
C GLY A 272 -16.61 2.31 27.15
N ALA A 273 -17.71 3.02 26.83
CA ALA A 273 -19.01 2.84 27.47
C ALA A 273 -18.95 2.84 29.02
N GLY A 274 -18.08 3.67 29.60
CA GLY A 274 -17.82 3.74 31.04
C GLY A 274 -16.69 2.85 31.57
N SER A 275 -16.15 1.91 30.78
CA SER A 275 -14.91 1.17 31.06
C SER A 275 -14.43 0.35 29.84
N PRO A 276 -13.15 0.38 29.45
CA PRO A 276 -12.02 0.98 30.16
C PRO A 276 -11.90 2.48 29.95
N ARG A 277 -11.05 3.11 30.77
CA ARG A 277 -10.62 4.51 30.57
C ARG A 277 -9.47 4.54 29.58
N PHE A 278 -9.50 5.50 28.65
CA PHE A 278 -8.39 5.85 27.78
C PHE A 278 -7.41 6.75 28.55
N THR A 279 -6.65 6.15 29.46
CA THR A 279 -5.64 6.88 30.23
C THR A 279 -4.48 7.31 29.34
N PRO A 280 -3.70 8.33 29.73
CA PRO A 280 -2.51 8.74 28.98
C PRO A 280 -1.50 7.59 28.73
N ASP A 281 -1.53 6.56 29.57
CA ASP A 281 -0.61 5.43 29.56
C ASP A 281 -1.16 4.21 28.82
N ALA A 282 -2.46 4.21 28.55
CA ALA A 282 -3.07 3.17 27.74
C ALA A 282 -2.44 3.18 26.35
N GLN A 283 -2.30 1.98 25.78
CA GLN A 283 -1.76 1.82 24.44
C GLN A 283 -2.87 1.86 23.40
N VAL A 284 -2.54 2.45 22.25
CA VAL A 284 -3.26 2.27 21.00
C VAL A 284 -2.35 1.53 20.02
N VAL A 285 -2.87 0.48 19.41
CA VAL A 285 -2.20 -0.33 18.38
C VAL A 285 -2.94 -0.12 17.08
N PHE A 286 -2.24 0.35 16.05
CA PHE A 286 -2.74 0.42 14.68
C PHE A 286 -2.16 -0.74 13.88
N SER A 287 -3.04 -1.56 13.30
CA SER A 287 -2.66 -2.67 12.42
C SER A 287 -2.79 -2.25 10.96
N TYR A 288 -1.90 -2.76 10.12
CA TYR A 288 -1.84 -2.43 8.70
C TYR A 288 -2.25 -3.61 7.82
N GLU A 289 -2.60 -3.36 6.57
CA GLU A 289 -2.99 -4.39 5.59
C GLU A 289 -1.86 -5.37 5.25
N ASP A 290 -0.60 -4.98 5.46
CA ASP A 290 0.57 -5.83 5.27
C ASP A 290 0.85 -6.76 6.47
N GLY A 291 0.01 -6.70 7.51
CA GLY A 291 0.15 -7.48 8.75
C GLY A 291 1.08 -6.86 9.80
N SER A 292 1.78 -5.78 9.50
CA SER A 292 2.58 -5.04 10.48
C SER A 292 1.71 -4.15 11.38
N SER A 293 2.31 -3.54 12.41
CA SER A 293 1.61 -2.63 13.30
C SER A 293 2.50 -1.51 13.86
N SER A 294 1.87 -0.47 14.40
CA SER A 294 2.50 0.58 15.21
C SER A 294 1.76 0.72 16.53
N THR A 295 2.52 0.92 17.62
CA THR A 295 1.97 1.05 18.97
C THR A 295 2.40 2.37 19.59
N PHE A 296 1.46 3.05 20.25
CA PHE A 296 1.70 4.31 20.94
C PHE A 296 1.05 4.30 22.31
N ALA A 297 1.67 4.94 23.30
CA ALA A 297 0.92 5.41 24.46
C ALA A 297 0.04 6.60 24.02
N ILE A 298 -1.20 6.69 24.51
CA ILE A 298 -2.13 7.76 24.13
C ILE A 298 -1.55 9.15 24.40
N ARG A 299 -0.75 9.31 25.46
CA ARG A 299 -0.05 10.58 25.77
C ARG A 299 0.90 11.06 24.67
N ASN A 300 1.37 10.16 23.81
CA ASN A 300 2.28 10.46 22.71
C ASN A 300 1.52 10.78 21.41
N CYS A 301 0.19 10.64 21.40
CA CYS A 301 -0.62 11.07 20.27
C CYS A 301 -0.70 12.59 20.23
N LEU A 302 -0.37 13.15 19.08
CA LEU A 302 -0.33 14.59 18.85
C LEU A 302 -1.75 15.16 18.73
N ASN A 303 -1.96 16.41 19.13
CA ASN A 303 -3.23 17.08 18.88
C ASN A 303 -3.36 17.44 17.39
N GLY A 304 -4.40 16.94 16.71
CA GLY A 304 -4.65 17.22 15.30
C GLY A 304 -5.00 18.68 15.00
N GLY A 305 -5.44 19.44 15.99
CA GLY A 305 -5.79 20.85 15.86
C GLY A 305 -6.96 21.08 14.91
N GLN A 306 -6.87 22.14 14.10
CA GLN A 306 -7.79 22.39 12.98
C GLN A 306 -7.38 21.56 11.76
N VAL A 307 -8.33 21.24 10.88
CA VAL A 307 -8.01 20.49 9.65
C VAL A 307 -6.98 21.24 8.79
N LYS A 308 -5.98 20.52 8.28
CA LYS A 308 -4.99 21.03 7.33
C LYS A 308 -5.65 21.23 5.96
N ILE A 309 -5.61 22.47 5.49
CA ILE A 309 -5.95 22.83 4.12
C ILE A 309 -4.67 22.90 3.27
N PHE A 310 -4.65 22.16 2.17
CA PHE A 310 -3.56 22.16 1.18
C PHE A 310 -3.85 23.20 0.10
N GLN A 311 -2.80 23.90 -0.37
CA GLN A 311 -2.85 25.03 -1.29
C GLN A 311 -1.95 24.76 -2.50
#